data_AF-A0A562K302-F1
#
_entry.id   AF-A0A562K302-F1
#
_cell.length_a   1.000
_cell.length_b   1.000
_cell.length_c   1.000
_cell.angle_alpha   90.00
_cell.angle_beta   90.00
_cell.angle_gamma   90.00
#
_symmetry.space_group_name_H-M   'P 1'
#
loop_
_entity.id
_entity.type
_entity.pdbx_description
1 polymer ?
#
loop_
_entity_poly.entity_id
_entity_poly.type
_entity_poly.pdbx_seq_one_letter_code
_entity_poly.pdbx_strand_id
1 'polypeptide(L)'
;MLQNQWLAAIKELDVQEGKTVLSIFSKELEKEEFSYVFMNLSRGEESSQGCWASGRSMDGQGTFQYLQEVPPFASAPKLKPAPPYIHDAPPNVK
;
A
#
# COMPACT_ATOMS: atom_id res chain seq x y z
N MET A 1 30.26 -11.41 -2.75
CA MET A 1 30.90 -10.42 -1.85
C MET A 1 30.06 -9.15 -1.71
N LEU A 2 29.65 -8.50 -2.81
CA LEU A 2 28.81 -7.29 -2.77
C LEU A 2 27.47 -7.50 -2.05
N GLN A 3 26.74 -8.59 -2.33
CA GLN A 3 25.45 -8.88 -1.67
C GLN A 3 25.54 -8.96 -0.14
N ASN A 4 26.63 -9.53 0.40
CA ASN A 4 26.82 -9.63 1.85
C ASN A 4 27.12 -8.26 2.47
N GLN A 5 27.84 -7.39 1.75
CA GLN A 5 28.12 -6.02 2.19
C GLN A 5 26.82 -5.21 2.25
N TRP A 6 25.94 -5.35 1.26
CA TRP A 6 24.60 -4.73 1.31
C TRP A 6 23.75 -5.27 2.46
N LEU A 7 23.77 -6.57 2.70
CA LEU A 7 23.00 -7.15 3.81
C LEU A 7 23.49 -6.64 5.17
N ALA A 8 24.80 -6.49 5.36
CA ALA A 8 25.37 -5.91 6.56
C ALA A 8 24.94 -4.44 6.73
N ALA A 9 25.06 -3.63 5.66
CA ALA A 9 24.67 -2.22 5.68
C ALA A 9 23.17 -2.04 6.01
N ILE A 10 22.29 -2.85 5.42
CA ILE A 10 20.85 -2.83 5.72
C ILE A 10 20.61 -3.14 7.20
N LYS A 11 21.30 -4.16 7.74
CA LYS A 11 21.14 -4.55 9.14
C LYS A 11 21.62 -3.46 10.12
N GLU A 12 22.69 -2.75 9.78
CA GLU A 12 23.18 -1.61 10.56
C GLU A 12 22.17 -0.45 10.56
N LEU A 13 21.61 -0.11 9.39
CA LEU A 13 20.58 0.91 9.25
C LEU A 13 19.29 0.55 9.99
N ASP A 14 18.84 -0.72 9.91
CA ASP A 14 17.65 -1.21 10.63
C ASP A 14 17.76 -1.02 12.15
N VAL A 15 18.97 -1.13 12.72
CA VAL A 15 19.21 -0.93 14.16
C VAL A 15 19.20 0.55 14.54
N GLN A 16 19.69 1.42 13.66
CA GLN A 16 19.80 2.86 13.92
C GLN A 16 18.49 3.60 13.68
N GLU A 17 17.79 3.27 12.59
CA GLU A 17 16.64 4.03 12.08
C GLU A 17 15.31 3.25 12.19
N GLY A 18 15.37 1.96 12.52
CA GLY A 18 14.22 1.07 12.48
C GLY A 18 13.86 0.61 11.07
N LYS A 19 12.91 -0.32 10.96
CA LYS A 19 12.49 -0.92 9.67
C LYS A 19 11.49 -0.06 8.88
N THR A 20 11.66 1.26 8.89
CA THR A 20 10.76 2.19 8.21
C THR A 20 11.41 2.69 6.92
N VAL A 21 10.80 2.34 5.78
CA VAL A 21 11.36 2.63 4.44
C VAL A 21 11.24 4.12 4.06
N LEU A 22 10.38 4.89 4.75
CA LEU A 22 10.09 6.29 4.41
C LEU A 22 10.25 7.21 5.63
N SER A 23 11.49 7.62 5.94
CA SER A 23 11.74 8.63 6.99
C SER A 23 11.18 10.02 6.65
N ILE A 24 10.76 10.25 5.39
CA ILE A 24 10.25 11.53 4.89
C ILE A 24 8.73 11.71 5.04
N PHE A 25 7.98 10.67 5.39
CA PHE A 25 6.53 10.75 5.60
C PHE A 25 6.21 10.48 7.07
N SER A 26 5.49 11.41 7.71
CA SER A 26 5.14 11.24 9.13
C SER A 26 4.13 10.11 9.29
N LYS A 27 4.44 9.18 10.19
CA LYS A 27 3.56 8.04 10.51
C LYS A 27 2.19 8.48 11.02
N GLU A 28 2.11 9.63 11.70
CA GLU A 28 0.85 10.22 12.18
C GLU A 28 -0.14 10.58 11.07
N LEU A 29 0.35 10.77 9.84
CA LEU A 29 -0.47 11.08 8.66
C LEU A 29 -0.85 9.82 7.88
N GLU A 30 -0.30 8.66 8.26
CA GLU A 30 -0.60 7.39 7.62
C GLU A 30 -1.96 6.86 8.09
N LYS A 31 -2.65 6.15 7.20
CA LYS A 31 -3.85 5.39 7.54
C LYS A 31 -3.44 4.04 8.12
N GLU A 32 -3.11 4.05 9.41
CA GLU A 32 -2.64 2.86 10.17
C GLU A 32 -3.60 1.67 10.09
N GLU A 33 -4.90 1.93 9.85
CA GLU A 33 -5.94 0.90 9.68
C GLU A 33 -5.66 -0.06 8.50
N PHE A 34 -4.89 0.37 7.50
CA PHE A 34 -4.55 -0.44 6.32
C PHE A 34 -3.08 -0.89 6.27
N SER A 35 -2.22 -0.43 7.18
CA SER A 35 -0.77 -0.67 7.12
C SER A 35 -0.37 -2.15 7.22
N TYR A 36 -1.21 -2.98 7.83
CA TYR A 36 -0.99 -4.43 7.97
C TYR A 36 -2.08 -5.28 7.32
N VAL A 37 -2.86 -4.70 6.41
CA VAL A 37 -3.93 -5.43 5.70
C VAL A 37 -3.44 -5.79 4.31
N PHE A 38 -3.28 -7.08 4.04
CA PHE A 38 -3.07 -7.58 2.69
C PHE A 38 -4.43 -7.68 1.99
N MET A 39 -4.64 -6.85 0.97
CA MET A 39 -5.87 -6.81 0.19
C MET A 39 -5.76 -7.72 -1.04
N ASN A 40 -6.63 -8.73 -1.14
CA ASN A 40 -6.68 -9.56 -2.32
C ASN A 40 -7.45 -8.86 -3.46
N LEU A 41 -6.70 -8.42 -4.47
CA LEU A 41 -7.24 -7.79 -5.68
C LEU A 41 -7.18 -8.71 -6.90
N SER A 42 -6.85 -9.99 -6.68
CA SER A 42 -6.84 -11.04 -7.71
C SER A 42 -8.07 -11.95 -7.55
N ARG A 43 -8.41 -12.71 -8.60
CA ARG A 43 -9.50 -13.70 -8.54
C ARG A 43 -9.15 -14.95 -7.72
N GLY A 44 -7.86 -15.22 -7.49
CA GLY A 44 -7.37 -16.40 -6.77
C GLY A 44 -7.01 -16.10 -5.32
N GLU A 45 -6.86 -17.16 -4.51
CA GLU A 45 -6.69 -17.08 -3.04
C GLU A 45 -5.29 -17.49 -2.55
N GLU A 46 -4.37 -17.81 -3.47
CA GLU A 46 -3.02 -18.30 -3.13
C GLU A 46 -2.23 -17.32 -2.27
N SER A 47 -2.54 -16.01 -2.37
CA SER A 47 -1.90 -14.96 -1.59
C SER A 47 -2.16 -15.03 -0.09
N SER A 48 -3.21 -15.76 0.35
CA SER A 48 -3.54 -15.99 1.76
C SER A 48 -2.51 -16.83 2.51
N GLN A 49 -1.68 -17.60 1.81
CA GLN A 49 -0.70 -18.50 2.40
C GLN A 49 0.65 -17.82 2.69
N GLY A 50 0.82 -16.56 2.28
CA GLY A 50 2.07 -15.83 2.46
C GLY A 50 2.28 -15.31 3.88
N CYS A 51 3.53 -15.06 4.25
CA CYS A 51 3.90 -14.48 5.55
C CYS A 51 3.37 -13.04 5.77
N TRP A 52 2.87 -12.40 4.70
CA TRP A 52 2.22 -11.08 4.72
C TRP A 52 0.71 -11.15 4.95
N ALA A 53 0.11 -12.34 4.91
CA ALA A 53 -1.33 -12.55 5.08
C ALA A 53 -1.70 -12.89 6.53
N SER A 54 -0.73 -13.33 7.33
CA SER A 54 -0.97 -13.73 8.73
C SER A 54 0.27 -13.54 9.60
N GLY A 55 0.04 -13.45 10.91
CA GLY A 55 1.10 -13.40 11.91
C GLY A 55 1.58 -11.99 12.25
N ARG A 56 2.58 -11.90 13.12
CA ARG A 56 3.15 -10.62 13.56
C ARG A 56 3.92 -9.97 12.41
N SER A 57 3.81 -8.66 12.27
CA SER A 57 4.53 -7.92 11.25
C SER A 57 6.05 -8.04 11.40
N MET A 58 6.76 -7.90 10.29
CA MET A 58 8.22 -8.05 10.23
C MET A 58 8.97 -6.97 11.01
N ASP A 59 8.35 -5.81 11.17
CA ASP A 59 8.81 -4.70 12.02
C ASP A 59 8.32 -4.80 13.47
N GLY A 60 7.47 -5.78 13.77
CA GLY A 60 6.93 -6.04 15.10
C GLY A 60 5.91 -5.00 15.59
N GLN A 61 5.48 -4.07 14.73
CA GLN A 61 4.57 -2.98 15.07
C GLN A 61 3.07 -3.33 14.94
N GLY A 62 2.72 -4.43 14.27
CA GLY A 62 1.35 -4.83 14.02
C GLY A 62 1.18 -6.34 13.80
N THR A 63 -0.02 -6.75 13.40
CA THR A 63 -0.35 -8.12 13.01
C THR A 63 -0.96 -8.07 11.62
N PHE A 64 -0.42 -8.87 10.71
CA PHE A 64 -0.93 -8.99 9.35
C PHE A 64 -2.32 -9.61 9.35
N GLN A 65 -3.20 -9.01 8.56
CA GLN A 65 -4.56 -9.45 8.31
C GLN A 65 -4.75 -9.63 6.81
N TYR A 66 -5.52 -10.64 6.44
CA TYR A 66 -5.84 -10.90 5.06
C TYR A 66 -7.28 -10.49 4.77
N LEU A 67 -7.47 -9.63 3.78
CA LEU A 67 -8.78 -9.21 3.29
C LEU A 67 -9.04 -9.87 1.93
N GLN A 68 -9.85 -10.93 1.96
CA GLN A 68 -10.20 -11.72 0.77
C GLN A 68 -11.09 -10.92 -0.20
N GLU A 69 -12.17 -10.34 0.30
CA GLU A 69 -13.07 -9.50 -0.48
C GLU A 69 -12.86 -8.05 -0.10
N VAL A 70 -12.29 -7.28 -1.02
CA VAL A 70 -12.00 -5.85 -0.81
C VAL A 70 -13.19 -5.03 -1.30
N PRO A 71 -14.01 -4.46 -0.40
CA PRO A 71 -15.12 -3.61 -0.83
C PRO A 71 -14.61 -2.28 -1.39
N PRO A 72 -15.37 -1.61 -2.27
CA PRO A 72 -15.08 -0.23 -2.62
C PRO A 72 -15.27 0.66 -1.40
N PHE A 73 -14.21 1.35 -0.96
CA PHE A 73 -14.26 2.29 0.17
C PHE A 73 -14.94 3.63 -0.19
N ALA A 74 -15.16 3.89 -1.48
CA ALA A 74 -15.79 5.11 -1.96
C ALA A 74 -16.63 4.85 -3.21
N SER A 75 -17.60 5.73 -3.44
CA SER A 75 -18.39 5.76 -4.67
C SER A 75 -17.56 6.18 -5.87
N ALA A 76 -17.95 5.73 -7.07
CA ALA A 76 -17.31 6.16 -8.32
C ALA A 76 -17.35 7.71 -8.45
N PRO A 77 -16.21 8.38 -8.67
CA PRO A 77 -16.17 9.82 -8.74
C PRO A 77 -16.90 10.32 -10.00
N LYS A 78 -17.69 11.38 -9.83
CA LYS A 78 -18.32 12.11 -10.95
C LYS A 78 -17.64 13.46 -11.11
N LEU A 79 -16.79 13.56 -12.13
CA LEU A 79 -16.07 14.79 -12.43
C LEU A 79 -16.99 15.80 -13.11
N LYS A 80 -16.73 17.10 -12.88
CA LYS A 80 -17.37 18.17 -13.65
C LYS A 80 -16.80 18.16 -15.08
N PRO A 81 -17.61 18.48 -16.10
CA PRO A 81 -17.11 18.61 -17.47
C PRO A 81 -15.97 19.63 -17.55
N ALA A 82 -15.03 19.42 -18.47
CA ALA A 82 -13.99 20.38 -18.74
C ALA A 82 -14.58 21.73 -19.19
N PRO A 83 -13.92 22.86 -18.88
CA PRO A 83 -14.30 24.15 -19.42
C PRO A 83 -14.35 24.16 -20.96
N PRO A 84 -15.29 24.89 -21.60
CA PRO A 84 -15.50 24.83 -23.05
C PRO A 84 -14.27 25.20 -23.91
N TYR A 85 -13.37 26.05 -23.40
CA TYR A 85 -12.18 26.48 -24.14
C TYR A 85 -11.10 25.40 -24.30
N ILE A 86 -11.23 24.27 -23.59
CA ILE A 86 -10.30 23.14 -23.69
C ILE A 86 -10.64 22.25 -24.89
N HIS A 87 -11.79 22.47 -25.54
CA HIS A 87 -12.26 21.68 -26.69
C HIS A 87 -12.28 20.16 -26.42
N ASP A 88 -12.39 19.76 -25.16
CA ASP A 88 -12.56 18.37 -24.76
C ASP A 88 -13.98 17.95 -25.17
N ALA A 89 -14.10 16.99 -26.10
CA ALA A 89 -15.39 16.55 -26.60
C ALA A 89 -16.05 15.69 -25.51
N PRO A 90 -17.06 16.20 -24.78
CA PRO A 90 -17.65 15.43 -23.70
C PRO A 90 -18.37 14.21 -24.30
N PRO A 91 -18.29 13.02 -23.67
CA PRO A 91 -18.81 11.78 -24.23
C PRO A 91 -20.35 11.69 -24.39
N ASN A 92 -21.10 12.79 -24.30
CA ASN A 92 -22.53 12.84 -24.63
C ASN A 92 -22.97 14.28 -24.96
N VAL A 93 -22.57 14.80 -26.12
CA VAL A 93 -23.39 15.79 -26.83
C VAL A 93 -24.24 15.01 -27.83
N LYS A 94 -25.47 14.70 -27.45
CA LYS A 94 -26.58 14.48 -28.39
C LYS A 94 -27.42 15.74 -28.42
#